data_AF-X0TF09-F1
#
_entry.id   AF-X0TF09-F1
#
_cell.length_a   1.000
_cell.length_b   1.000
_cell.length_c   1.000
_cell.angle_alpha   90.00
_cell.angle_beta   90.00
_cell.angle_gamma   90.00
#
_symmetry.space_group_name_H-M   'P 1'
#
loop_
_entity.id
_entity.type
_entity.pdbx_description
1 polymer ?
#
loop_
_entity_poly.entity_id
_entity_poly.type
_entity_poly.pdbx_seq_one_letter_code
_entity_poly.pdbx_strand_id
1 'polypeptide(L)'
;MWEYTDKVKEHFFNPHNVGEIEDPDGVGEVGSLACGDALRLTFKLDENGKIRDAKFKTFGCASAIATSSVLTDMIKGLTIDEAAKVTNKDIADYLGGLPEQKMHCSVMGREALEAAIENYQSGGRKKHELEGKVVCTCFGVTENEIERVIRENGLTTVEQVTNYCKAGGGCGGCHGEIEKNIEKIQGDKAGQVTETAPRWAGRLTNIQKIKLIQQTINEQIRPALRAHGGNIELI
;
A
#
# COMPACT_ATOMS: atom_id res chain seq x y z
N MET A 1 -4.09 -0.88 -23.74
CA MET A 1 -3.49 -2.15 -23.31
C MET A 1 -2.48 -1.82 -22.24
N TRP A 2 -2.44 -2.54 -21.15
CA TRP A 2 -1.57 -2.20 -20.00
C TRP A 2 -0.16 -2.68 -20.33
N GLU A 3 0.84 -1.80 -20.20
CA GLU A 3 2.24 -2.15 -20.44
C GLU A 3 2.77 -2.88 -19.21
N TYR A 4 2.99 -4.19 -19.34
CA TYR A 4 3.66 -4.98 -18.31
C TYR A 4 5.16 -5.07 -18.58
N THR A 5 5.94 -5.04 -17.52
CA THR A 5 7.39 -5.29 -17.58
C THR A 5 7.65 -6.71 -18.04
N ASP A 6 8.86 -6.95 -18.57
CA ASP A 6 9.25 -8.29 -19.00
C ASP A 6 9.33 -9.26 -17.82
N LYS A 7 9.65 -8.77 -16.62
CA LYS A 7 9.58 -9.56 -15.38
C LYS A 7 8.17 -10.02 -15.05
N VAL A 8 7.17 -9.14 -15.16
CA VAL A 8 5.77 -9.53 -14.95
C VAL A 8 5.35 -10.60 -15.96
N LYS A 9 5.75 -10.46 -17.23
CA LYS A 9 5.47 -11.46 -18.26
C LYS A 9 6.15 -12.79 -17.93
N GLU A 10 7.41 -12.77 -17.52
CA GLU A 10 8.17 -13.97 -17.16
C GLU A 10 7.51 -14.74 -16.01
N HIS A 11 7.24 -14.06 -14.89
CA HIS A 11 6.59 -14.70 -13.74
C HIS A 11 5.13 -15.10 -14.01
N PHE A 12 4.49 -14.54 -15.05
CA PHE A 12 3.18 -14.98 -15.50
C PHE A 12 3.23 -16.22 -16.39
N PHE A 13 4.15 -16.27 -17.37
CA PHE A 13 4.27 -17.40 -18.29
C PHE A 13 4.94 -18.61 -17.62
N ASN A 14 5.93 -18.38 -16.77
CA ASN A 14 6.69 -19.39 -16.04
C ASN A 14 6.67 -19.08 -14.53
N PRO A 15 5.51 -19.20 -13.85
CA PRO A 15 5.43 -18.92 -12.43
C PRO A 15 6.25 -19.93 -11.62
N HIS A 16 7.02 -19.43 -10.66
CA HIS A 16 7.80 -20.26 -9.76
C HIS A 16 6.93 -20.75 -8.60
N ASN A 17 7.29 -21.88 -8.01
CA ASN A 17 6.72 -22.36 -6.74
C ASN A 17 5.17 -22.49 -6.68
N VAL A 18 4.54 -22.73 -7.82
CA VAL A 18 3.10 -23.03 -7.85
C VAL A 18 2.83 -24.35 -7.14
N GLY A 19 1.83 -24.36 -6.26
CA GLY A 19 1.36 -25.55 -5.57
C GLY A 19 1.05 -25.31 -4.10
N GLU A 20 1.06 -26.38 -3.34
CA GLU A 20 0.79 -26.38 -1.90
C GLU A 20 1.83 -27.26 -1.21
N ILE A 21 2.25 -26.86 -0.01
CA ILE A 21 3.16 -27.64 0.82
C ILE A 21 2.33 -28.58 1.68
N GLU A 22 2.75 -29.85 1.76
CA GLU A 22 2.19 -30.81 2.73
C GLU A 22 2.69 -30.48 4.13
N ASP A 23 1.76 -30.42 5.09
CA ASP A 23 2.00 -30.00 6.48
C ASP A 23 2.81 -28.69 6.57
N PRO A 24 2.25 -27.57 6.10
CA PRO A 24 2.91 -26.26 6.17
C PRO A 24 2.94 -25.73 7.61
N ASP A 25 3.99 -24.97 7.94
CA ASP A 25 4.09 -24.31 9.25
C ASP A 25 3.19 -23.07 9.32
N GLY A 26 2.97 -22.40 8.18
CA GLY A 26 2.09 -21.25 8.07
C GLY A 26 1.25 -21.29 6.80
N VAL A 27 -0.04 -20.92 6.96
CA VAL A 27 -1.01 -20.84 5.86
C VAL A 27 -1.70 -19.48 5.89
N GLY A 28 -1.61 -18.74 4.79
CA GLY A 28 -2.31 -17.48 4.58
C GLY A 28 -3.31 -17.60 3.43
N GLU A 29 -4.57 -17.29 3.68
CA GLU A 29 -5.64 -17.26 2.68
C GLU A 29 -6.27 -15.88 2.66
N VAL A 30 -6.23 -15.21 1.51
CA VAL A 30 -6.81 -13.87 1.32
C VAL A 30 -7.57 -13.77 0.01
N GLY A 31 -8.48 -12.81 -0.06
CA GLY A 31 -9.37 -12.62 -1.21
C GLY A 31 -10.53 -13.62 -1.24
N SER A 32 -11.30 -13.58 -2.32
CA SER A 32 -12.45 -14.46 -2.51
C SER A 32 -12.73 -14.70 -3.99
N LEU A 33 -13.29 -15.87 -4.31
CA LEU A 33 -13.74 -16.15 -5.68
C LEU A 33 -14.83 -15.16 -6.14
N ALA A 34 -15.59 -14.59 -5.20
CA ALA A 34 -16.62 -13.59 -5.49
C ALA A 34 -16.03 -12.24 -5.95
N CYS A 35 -14.87 -11.83 -5.42
CA CYS A 35 -14.19 -10.59 -5.81
C CYS A 35 -13.22 -10.77 -6.99
N GLY A 36 -13.12 -11.99 -7.53
CA GLY A 36 -12.36 -12.33 -8.73
C GLY A 36 -10.86 -12.53 -8.52
N ASP A 37 -10.35 -12.34 -7.30
CA ASP A 37 -8.97 -12.66 -6.93
C ASP A 37 -8.92 -13.37 -5.58
N ALA A 38 -8.16 -14.47 -5.49
CA ALA A 38 -7.91 -15.23 -4.28
C ALA A 38 -6.47 -15.75 -4.28
N LEU A 39 -5.81 -15.71 -3.12
CA LEU A 39 -4.45 -16.17 -2.95
C LEU A 39 -4.35 -17.01 -1.68
N ARG A 40 -3.79 -18.20 -1.84
CA ARG A 40 -3.35 -19.08 -0.76
C ARG A 40 -1.84 -19.20 -0.81
N LEU A 41 -1.18 -18.76 0.26
CA LEU A 41 0.26 -18.87 0.46
C LEU A 41 0.54 -19.89 1.56
N THR A 42 1.50 -20.78 1.33
CA THR A 42 1.95 -21.78 2.30
C THR A 42 3.46 -21.74 2.39
N PHE A 43 4.02 -21.83 3.60
CA PHE A 43 5.47 -21.90 3.79
C PHE A 43 5.85 -22.97 4.83
N LYS A 44 7.13 -23.39 4.77
CA LYS A 44 7.74 -24.33 5.71
C LYS A 44 9.09 -23.81 6.17
N LEU A 45 9.37 -23.94 7.46
CA LEU A 45 10.59 -23.49 8.10
C LEU A 45 11.65 -24.61 8.12
N ASP A 46 12.92 -24.20 8.18
CA ASP A 46 14.03 -25.07 8.50
C ASP A 46 14.30 -25.12 10.02
N GLU A 47 15.31 -25.90 10.42
CA GLU A 47 15.74 -26.04 11.81
C GLU A 47 16.28 -24.73 12.41
N ASN A 48 16.63 -23.74 11.57
CA ASN A 48 17.14 -22.44 11.99
C ASN A 48 16.04 -21.36 12.03
N GLY A 49 14.78 -21.71 11.77
CA GLY A 49 13.66 -20.76 11.74
C GLY A 49 13.59 -19.90 10.48
N LYS A 50 14.21 -20.32 9.38
CA LYS A 50 14.15 -19.67 8.06
C LYS A 50 13.17 -20.36 7.14
N ILE A 51 12.53 -19.61 6.24
CA ILE A 51 11.62 -20.15 5.24
C ILE A 51 12.40 -20.99 4.23
N ARG A 52 12.29 -22.31 4.34
CA ARG A 52 12.93 -23.28 3.46
C ARG A 52 12.21 -23.41 2.13
N ASP A 53 10.89 -23.51 2.20
CA ASP A 53 10.04 -23.59 1.01
C ASP A 53 8.79 -22.74 1.21
N ALA A 54 8.33 -22.18 0.10
CA ALA A 54 7.13 -21.36 0.02
C ALA A 54 6.45 -21.68 -1.30
N LYS A 55 5.15 -21.95 -1.26
CA LYS A 55 4.34 -22.24 -2.45
C LYS A 55 3.04 -21.47 -2.39
N PHE A 56 2.50 -21.16 -3.56
CA PHE A 56 1.23 -20.47 -3.67
C PHE A 56 0.24 -21.17 -4.61
N LYS A 57 -1.03 -20.96 -4.34
CA LYS A 57 -2.15 -21.16 -5.27
C LYS A 57 -2.91 -19.86 -5.37
N THR A 58 -3.08 -19.35 -6.59
CA THR A 58 -3.87 -18.14 -6.81
C THR A 58 -4.87 -18.34 -7.93
N PHE A 59 -6.01 -17.69 -7.77
CA PHE A 59 -6.97 -17.43 -8.83
C PHE A 59 -7.02 -15.92 -9.00
N GLY A 60 -6.73 -15.42 -10.20
CA GLY A 60 -6.73 -13.98 -10.42
C GLY A 60 -6.12 -13.57 -11.76
N CYS A 61 -5.89 -12.28 -11.91
CA CYS A 61 -5.29 -11.72 -13.12
C CYS A 61 -3.78 -12.02 -13.24
N ALA A 62 -3.19 -11.71 -14.41
CA ALA A 62 -1.76 -11.93 -14.66
C ALA A 62 -0.85 -11.27 -13.59
N SER A 63 -1.23 -10.08 -13.10
CA SER A 63 -0.52 -9.39 -12.02
C SER A 63 -0.59 -10.13 -10.68
N ALA A 64 -1.71 -10.80 -10.37
CA ALA A 64 -1.83 -11.59 -9.15
C ALA A 64 -0.90 -12.80 -9.18
N ILE A 65 -0.82 -13.50 -10.32
CA ILE A 65 0.10 -14.63 -10.52
C ILE A 65 1.56 -14.17 -10.42
N ALA A 66 1.92 -13.10 -11.15
CA ALA A 66 3.28 -12.59 -11.15
C ALA A 66 3.73 -12.11 -9.75
N THR A 67 2.86 -11.38 -9.05
CA THR A 67 3.12 -10.92 -7.67
C THR A 67 3.32 -12.09 -6.72
N SER A 68 2.44 -13.11 -6.78
CA SER A 68 2.53 -14.28 -5.89
C SER A 68 3.80 -15.09 -6.13
N SER A 69 4.19 -15.23 -7.40
CA SER A 69 5.42 -15.90 -7.84
C SER A 69 6.68 -15.18 -7.31
N VAL A 70 6.74 -13.86 -7.48
CA VAL A 70 7.83 -13.04 -6.94
C VAL A 70 7.87 -13.09 -5.41
N LEU A 71 6.71 -13.00 -4.75
CA LEU A 71 6.63 -13.05 -3.30
C LEU A 71 7.25 -14.34 -2.76
N THR A 72 6.94 -15.50 -3.36
CA THR A 72 7.53 -16.78 -2.94
C THR A 72 9.05 -16.82 -3.12
N ASP A 73 9.59 -16.19 -4.15
CA ASP A 73 11.04 -16.10 -4.35
C ASP A 73 11.69 -15.16 -3.33
N MET A 74 11.03 -14.04 -3.00
CA MET A 74 11.55 -13.03 -2.06
C MET A 74 11.62 -13.55 -0.61
N ILE A 75 10.64 -14.34 -0.17
CA ILE A 75 10.57 -14.79 1.23
C ILE A 75 11.44 -16.02 1.51
N LYS A 76 11.87 -16.75 0.47
CA LYS A 76 12.71 -17.94 0.63
C LYS A 76 14.07 -17.58 1.21
N GLY A 77 14.47 -18.29 2.26
CA GLY A 77 15.72 -18.07 2.99
C GLY A 77 15.67 -16.96 4.05
N LEU A 78 14.57 -16.21 4.13
CA LEU A 78 14.35 -15.20 5.16
C LEU A 78 13.81 -15.82 6.45
N THR A 79 14.06 -15.17 7.57
CA THR A 79 13.36 -15.43 8.83
C THR A 79 11.95 -14.84 8.81
N ILE A 80 11.08 -15.30 9.71
CA ILE A 80 9.71 -14.75 9.84
C ILE A 80 9.71 -13.23 10.07
N ASP A 81 10.64 -12.73 10.89
CA ASP A 81 10.74 -11.29 11.21
C ASP A 81 11.23 -10.46 10.02
N GLU A 82 12.03 -11.04 9.13
CA GLU A 82 12.46 -10.40 7.88
C GLU A 82 11.35 -10.44 6.83
N ALA A 83 10.67 -11.59 6.70
CA ALA A 83 9.54 -11.74 5.80
C ALA A 83 8.40 -10.77 6.17
N ALA A 84 8.13 -10.57 7.46
CA ALA A 84 7.12 -9.61 7.95
C ALA A 84 7.39 -8.15 7.54
N LYS A 85 8.62 -7.80 7.13
CA LYS A 85 8.98 -6.45 6.68
C LYS A 85 8.78 -6.23 5.19
N VAL A 86 8.49 -7.28 4.43
CA VAL A 86 8.26 -7.18 2.98
C VAL A 86 6.99 -6.38 2.74
N THR A 87 7.11 -5.26 2.02
CA THR A 87 5.99 -4.38 1.71
C THR A 87 5.44 -4.64 0.31
N ASN A 88 4.24 -4.13 0.02
CA ASN A 88 3.67 -4.18 -1.32
C ASN A 88 4.54 -3.44 -2.36
N LYS A 89 5.26 -2.39 -1.92
CA LYS A 89 6.19 -1.64 -2.77
C LYS A 89 7.41 -2.49 -3.15
N ASP A 90 7.98 -3.23 -2.20
CA ASP A 90 9.13 -4.10 -2.49
C ASP A 90 8.78 -5.15 -3.56
N ILE A 91 7.57 -5.71 -3.50
CA ILE A 91 7.09 -6.68 -4.49
C ILE A 91 6.89 -6.01 -5.86
N ALA A 92 6.27 -4.83 -5.89
CA ALA A 92 6.06 -4.07 -7.12
C ALA A 92 7.40 -3.64 -7.75
N ASP A 93 8.35 -3.19 -6.95
CA ASP A 93 9.69 -2.77 -7.37
C ASP A 93 10.50 -3.96 -7.90
N TYR A 94 10.38 -5.13 -7.27
CA TYR A 94 11.03 -6.35 -7.77
C TYR A 94 10.55 -6.72 -9.17
N LEU A 95 9.25 -6.55 -9.44
CA LEU A 95 8.64 -6.72 -10.76
C LEU A 95 9.04 -5.62 -11.77
N GLY A 96 9.80 -4.61 -11.36
CA GLY A 96 10.17 -3.45 -12.19
C GLY A 96 9.06 -2.41 -12.31
N GLY A 97 8.09 -2.45 -11.39
CA GLY A 97 6.90 -1.62 -11.38
C GLY A 97 5.65 -2.37 -11.83
N LEU A 98 4.52 -1.97 -11.25
CA LEU A 98 3.18 -2.38 -11.69
C LEU A 98 2.40 -1.13 -12.11
N PRO A 99 1.54 -1.22 -13.14
CA PRO A 99 0.59 -0.15 -13.43
C PRO A 99 -0.25 0.15 -12.20
N GLU A 100 -0.53 1.44 -11.97
CA GLU A 100 -1.21 1.91 -10.76
C GLU A 100 -2.50 1.13 -10.49
N GLN A 101 -3.31 0.90 -11.52
CA GLN A 101 -4.61 0.26 -11.37
C GLN A 101 -4.53 -1.28 -11.18
N LYS A 102 -3.31 -1.85 -11.09
CA LYS A 102 -3.04 -3.24 -10.66
C LYS A 102 -2.32 -3.33 -9.31
N MET A 103 -2.09 -2.20 -8.63
CA MET A 103 -1.36 -2.19 -7.36
C MET A 103 -2.02 -3.06 -6.29
N HIS A 104 -3.33 -3.28 -6.34
CA HIS A 104 -4.03 -4.21 -5.43
C HIS A 104 -3.43 -5.61 -5.40
N CYS A 105 -2.84 -6.09 -6.50
CA CYS A 105 -2.23 -7.41 -6.55
C CYS A 105 -1.05 -7.50 -5.59
N SER A 106 -0.25 -6.43 -5.51
CA SER A 106 0.88 -6.32 -4.58
C SER A 106 0.44 -6.25 -3.12
N VAL A 107 -0.66 -5.55 -2.84
CA VAL A 107 -1.26 -5.45 -1.50
C VAL A 107 -1.77 -6.82 -1.06
N MET A 108 -2.54 -7.50 -1.90
CA MET A 108 -3.05 -8.85 -1.62
C MET A 108 -1.91 -9.86 -1.38
N GLY A 109 -0.81 -9.76 -2.14
CA GLY A 109 0.37 -10.58 -1.93
C GLY A 109 0.93 -10.42 -0.51
N ARG A 110 1.13 -9.17 -0.07
CA ARG A 110 1.59 -8.90 1.30
C ARG A 110 0.61 -9.38 2.35
N GLU A 111 -0.69 -9.16 2.17
CA GLU A 111 -1.72 -9.62 3.11
C GLU A 111 -1.72 -11.15 3.26
N ALA A 112 -1.50 -11.88 2.16
CA ALA A 112 -1.34 -13.34 2.23
C ALA A 112 -0.13 -13.76 3.08
N LEU A 113 0.97 -13.00 3.01
CA LEU A 113 2.15 -13.24 3.83
C LEU A 113 1.90 -12.94 5.31
N GLU A 114 1.28 -11.80 5.62
CA GLU A 114 0.89 -11.43 6.98
C GLU A 114 -0.02 -12.50 7.59
N ALA A 115 -1.07 -12.90 6.86
CA ALA A 115 -1.98 -13.96 7.26
C ALA A 115 -1.26 -15.30 7.53
N ALA A 116 -0.28 -15.65 6.68
CA ALA A 116 0.50 -16.88 6.86
C ALA A 116 1.40 -16.82 8.11
N ILE A 117 2.00 -15.66 8.39
CA ILE A 117 2.84 -15.44 9.57
C ILE A 117 1.99 -15.46 10.85
N GLU A 118 0.84 -14.80 10.86
CA GLU A 118 -0.11 -14.82 11.98
C GLU A 118 -0.62 -16.24 12.26
N ASN A 119 -0.88 -17.01 11.21
CA ASN A 119 -1.27 -18.41 11.34
C ASN A 119 -0.18 -19.23 12.04
N TYR A 120 1.08 -19.06 11.63
CA TYR A 120 2.22 -19.69 12.28
C TYR A 120 2.36 -19.26 13.76
N GLN A 121 2.33 -17.95 14.04
CA GLN A 121 2.46 -17.40 15.39
C GLN A 121 1.32 -17.82 16.33
N SER A 122 0.11 -18.02 15.79
CA SER A 122 -1.06 -18.50 16.54
C SER A 122 -1.14 -20.03 16.65
N GLY A 123 -0.17 -20.77 16.09
CA GLY A 123 -0.15 -22.23 16.09
C GLY A 123 -1.30 -22.86 15.29
N GLY A 124 -1.69 -22.23 14.17
CA GLY A 124 -2.72 -22.71 13.26
C GLY A 124 -4.16 -22.48 13.72
N ARG A 125 -4.38 -21.74 14.82
CA ARG A 125 -5.70 -21.61 15.46
C ARG A 125 -6.54 -20.45 14.94
N LYS A 126 -5.93 -19.43 14.35
CA LYS A 126 -6.63 -18.27 13.79
C LYS A 126 -6.61 -18.31 12.26
N LYS A 127 -7.78 -18.06 11.67
CA LYS A 127 -7.88 -17.54 10.32
C LYS A 127 -7.70 -16.02 10.41
N HIS A 128 -6.98 -15.43 9.47
CA HIS A 128 -6.85 -13.97 9.37
C HIS A 128 -8.25 -13.37 9.21
N GLU A 129 -8.76 -12.74 10.26
CA GLU A 129 -10.04 -12.02 10.23
C GLU A 129 -9.75 -10.56 9.95
N LEU A 130 -10.46 -10.01 8.96
CA LEU A 130 -10.38 -8.60 8.60
C LEU A 130 -10.77 -7.76 9.83
N GLU A 131 -9.78 -7.18 10.51
CA GLU A 131 -10.03 -6.35 11.69
C GLU A 131 -10.57 -5.00 11.26
N GLY A 132 -11.74 -4.60 11.76
CA GLY A 132 -12.31 -3.26 11.57
C GLY A 132 -13.70 -3.23 10.96
N LYS A 133 -14.28 -2.03 10.87
CA LYS A 133 -15.59 -1.81 10.24
C LYS A 133 -15.45 -2.06 8.73
N VAL A 134 -16.31 -2.92 8.16
CA VAL A 134 -16.38 -3.09 6.70
C VAL A 134 -16.92 -1.81 6.08
N VAL A 135 -16.10 -1.17 5.24
CA VAL A 135 -16.45 0.06 4.51
C VAL A 135 -16.95 -0.28 3.11
N CYS A 136 -16.30 -1.23 2.42
CA CYS A 136 -16.72 -1.69 1.09
C CYS A 136 -17.34 -3.08 1.16
N THR A 137 -18.68 -3.15 1.12
CA THR A 137 -19.40 -4.44 1.13
C THR A 137 -19.22 -5.24 -0.15
N CYS A 138 -18.94 -4.59 -1.29
CA CYS A 138 -18.73 -5.27 -2.58
C CYS A 138 -17.47 -6.15 -2.60
N PHE A 139 -16.39 -5.66 -1.99
CA PHE A 139 -15.07 -6.31 -2.03
C PHE A 139 -14.59 -6.77 -0.66
N GLY A 140 -15.39 -6.53 0.40
CA GLY A 140 -15.06 -6.93 1.77
C GLY A 140 -14.00 -6.07 2.45
N VAL A 141 -13.69 -4.88 1.92
CA VAL A 141 -12.59 -4.05 2.41
C VAL A 141 -12.98 -3.32 3.69
N THR A 142 -12.10 -3.36 4.69
CA THR A 142 -12.30 -2.70 5.99
C THR A 142 -11.72 -1.29 6.05
N GLU A 143 -12.16 -0.52 7.03
CA GLU A 143 -11.62 0.79 7.36
C GLU A 143 -10.12 0.72 7.65
N ASN A 144 -9.68 -0.25 8.46
CA ASN A 144 -8.27 -0.42 8.82
C ASN A 144 -7.39 -0.71 7.59
N GLU A 145 -7.88 -1.52 6.66
CA GLU A 145 -7.19 -1.80 5.40
C GLU A 145 -7.05 -0.53 4.55
N ILE A 146 -8.13 0.24 4.39
CA ILE A 146 -8.13 1.53 3.68
C ILE A 146 -7.14 2.50 4.34
N GLU A 147 -7.20 2.65 5.67
CA GLU A 147 -6.31 3.56 6.40
C GLU A 147 -4.84 3.16 6.25
N ARG A 148 -4.52 1.86 6.36
CA ARG A 148 -3.18 1.32 6.18
C ARG A 148 -2.64 1.64 4.78
N VAL A 149 -3.41 1.31 3.76
CA VAL A 149 -3.04 1.52 2.35
C VAL A 149 -2.81 3.00 2.05
N ILE A 150 -3.66 3.90 2.57
CA ILE A 150 -3.50 5.35 2.45
C ILE A 150 -2.21 5.84 3.14
N ARG A 151 -1.93 5.38 4.36
CA ARG A 151 -0.77 5.83 5.14
C ARG A 151 0.54 5.41 4.48
N GLU A 152 0.66 4.15 4.06
CA GLU A 152 1.89 3.58 3.50
C GLU A 152 2.20 4.07 2.10
N ASN A 153 1.17 4.26 1.27
CA ASN A 153 1.34 4.67 -0.13
C ASN A 153 1.13 6.17 -0.35
N GLY A 154 0.66 6.90 0.68
CA GLY A 154 0.47 8.35 0.62
C GLY A 154 -0.68 8.76 -0.32
N LEU A 155 -1.74 7.96 -0.38
CA LEU A 155 -2.84 8.15 -1.33
C LEU A 155 -3.70 9.36 -0.94
N THR A 156 -4.13 10.14 -1.92
CA THR A 156 -4.86 11.39 -1.70
C THR A 156 -6.21 11.44 -2.41
N THR A 157 -6.53 10.47 -3.27
CA THR A 157 -7.79 10.41 -3.99
C THR A 157 -8.50 9.06 -3.83
N VAL A 158 -9.82 9.06 -4.01
CA VAL A 158 -10.62 7.82 -3.96
C VAL A 158 -10.20 6.84 -5.05
N GLU A 159 -9.85 7.34 -6.24
CA GLU A 159 -9.38 6.52 -7.35
C GLU A 159 -8.09 5.79 -7.00
N GLN A 160 -7.14 6.48 -6.37
CA GLN A 160 -5.91 5.87 -5.88
C GLN A 160 -6.18 4.77 -4.85
N VAL A 161 -7.06 5.04 -3.89
CA VAL A 161 -7.47 4.02 -2.90
C VAL A 161 -8.09 2.81 -3.61
N THR A 162 -8.95 3.06 -4.59
CA THR A 162 -9.57 2.01 -5.41
C THR A 162 -8.52 1.15 -6.12
N ASN A 163 -7.48 1.77 -6.68
CA ASN A 163 -6.41 1.07 -7.39
C ASN A 163 -5.56 0.14 -6.49
N TYR A 164 -5.47 0.45 -5.19
CA TYR A 164 -4.67 -0.31 -4.23
C TYR A 164 -5.46 -1.31 -3.39
N CYS A 165 -6.75 -1.09 -3.10
CA CYS A 165 -7.55 -2.01 -2.28
C CYS A 165 -8.88 -2.43 -2.94
N LYS A 166 -9.16 -2.02 -4.18
CA LYS A 166 -10.44 -2.19 -4.90
C LYS A 166 -11.66 -1.51 -4.28
N ALA A 167 -11.59 -1.01 -3.05
CA ALA A 167 -12.70 -0.31 -2.41
C ALA A 167 -13.16 0.86 -3.28
N GLY A 168 -14.46 0.91 -3.58
CA GLY A 168 -15.04 1.94 -4.45
C GLY A 168 -15.10 1.61 -5.94
N GLY A 169 -14.47 0.54 -6.41
CA GLY A 169 -14.49 0.15 -7.84
C GLY A 169 -15.75 -0.56 -8.33
N GLY A 170 -16.68 -0.87 -7.41
CA GLY A 170 -17.90 -1.63 -7.66
C GLY A 170 -19.12 -0.72 -7.83
N CYS A 171 -19.95 -0.62 -6.79
CA CYS A 171 -21.16 0.23 -6.81
C CYS A 171 -20.90 1.71 -6.48
N GLY A 172 -19.70 2.08 -6.03
CA GLY A 172 -19.33 3.44 -5.63
C GLY A 172 -19.92 3.93 -4.29
N GLY A 173 -20.81 3.17 -3.64
CA GLY A 173 -21.51 3.63 -2.43
C GLY A 173 -20.62 3.95 -1.21
N CYS A 174 -19.39 3.45 -1.19
CA CYS A 174 -18.41 3.69 -0.13
C CYS A 174 -17.49 4.90 -0.38
N HIS A 175 -17.60 5.59 -1.51
CA HIS A 175 -16.72 6.73 -1.86
C HIS A 175 -16.71 7.81 -0.76
N GLY A 176 -17.87 8.17 -0.22
CA GLY A 176 -17.94 9.17 0.85
C GLY A 176 -17.32 8.72 2.18
N GLU A 177 -17.26 7.42 2.49
CA GLU A 177 -16.50 6.94 3.65
C GLU A 177 -15.00 6.92 3.36
N ILE A 178 -14.59 6.58 2.14
CA ILE A 178 -13.19 6.61 1.70
C ILE A 178 -12.65 8.05 1.74
N GLU A 179 -13.40 9.04 1.26
CA GLU A 179 -13.01 10.47 1.33
C GLU A 179 -12.78 10.92 2.78
N LYS A 180 -13.66 10.56 3.71
CA LYS A 180 -13.48 10.87 5.14
C LYS A 180 -12.22 10.25 5.71
N ASN A 181 -11.88 9.01 5.32
CA ASN A 181 -10.65 8.36 5.74
C ASN A 181 -9.41 9.08 5.21
N ILE A 182 -9.45 9.51 3.95
CA ILE A 182 -8.39 10.33 3.34
C ILE A 182 -8.24 11.66 4.10
N GLU A 183 -9.32 12.38 4.33
CA GLU A 183 -9.31 13.66 5.07
C GLU A 183 -8.79 13.50 6.49
N LYS A 184 -9.19 12.44 7.21
CA LYS A 184 -8.72 12.12 8.56
C LYS A 184 -7.20 11.93 8.57
N ILE A 185 -6.67 11.11 7.67
CA ILE A 185 -5.24 10.81 7.61
C ILE A 185 -4.42 12.02 7.14
N GLN A 186 -4.97 12.83 6.22
CA GLN A 186 -4.32 14.07 5.79
C GLN A 186 -4.37 15.15 6.88
N GLY A 187 -5.46 15.24 7.63
CA GLY A 187 -5.59 16.08 8.82
C GLY A 187 -4.60 15.68 9.91
N ASP A 188 -4.41 14.37 10.14
CA ASP A 188 -3.38 13.84 11.03
C ASP A 188 -1.97 14.19 10.53
N LYS A 189 -1.70 14.11 9.22
CA LYS A 189 -0.42 14.52 8.62
C LYS A 189 -0.19 16.03 8.74
N ALA A 190 -1.23 16.85 8.60
CA ALA A 190 -1.17 18.30 8.85
C ALA A 190 -0.92 18.62 10.33
N GLY A 191 -1.42 17.78 11.24
CA GLY A 191 -1.11 17.82 12.67
C GLY A 191 0.28 17.29 13.04
N GLN A 192 0.88 16.41 12.22
CA GLN A 192 2.21 15.84 12.40
C GLN A 192 3.33 16.59 11.67
N VAL A 193 3.04 17.69 10.97
CA VAL A 193 4.08 18.68 10.60
C VAL A 193 4.43 19.55 11.81
N THR A 194 4.91 18.93 12.89
CA THR A 194 5.54 19.65 14.00
C THR A 194 7.01 19.91 13.68
N GLU A 195 7.32 21.19 13.52
CA GLU A 195 8.62 21.84 13.77
C GLU A 195 9.81 21.52 12.84
N THR A 196 9.76 21.99 11.60
CA THR A 196 10.96 22.54 10.92
C THR A 196 10.73 23.91 10.29
N ALA A 197 9.80 24.71 10.83
CA ALA A 197 9.92 26.15 10.68
C ALA A 197 11.14 26.59 11.50
N PRO A 198 12.12 27.33 10.94
CA PRO A 198 13.23 27.85 11.74
C PRO A 198 12.63 28.68 12.88
N ARG A 199 12.83 28.22 14.12
CA ARG A 199 12.48 28.98 15.32
C ARG A 199 13.29 30.27 15.28
N TRP A 200 12.66 31.34 14.81
CA TRP A 200 13.28 32.66 14.82
C TRP A 200 13.46 33.07 16.27
N ALA A 201 14.70 33.05 16.72
CA ALA A 201 15.08 33.57 18.03
C ALA A 201 14.82 35.08 18.04
N GLY A 202 13.68 35.47 18.61
CA GLY A 202 13.32 36.86 18.87
C GLY A 202 11.98 37.29 18.28
N ARG A 203 11.24 38.06 19.07
CA ARG A 203 9.99 38.71 18.68
C ARG A 203 10.32 39.71 17.56
N LEU A 204 10.02 39.34 16.30
CA LEU A 204 10.24 40.22 15.15
C LEU A 204 9.49 41.53 15.34
N THR A 205 10.16 42.65 15.07
CA THR A 205 9.51 43.96 15.04
C THR A 205 8.53 44.00 13.86
N ASN A 206 7.52 44.88 13.92
CA ASN A 206 6.52 45.00 12.86
C ASN A 206 7.17 45.27 11.47
N ILE A 207 8.29 46.00 11.44
CA ILE A 207 9.06 46.25 10.21
C ILE A 207 9.70 44.98 9.66
N GLN A 208 10.26 44.12 10.52
CA GLN A 208 10.86 42.85 10.09
C GLN A 208 9.82 41.88 9.53
N LYS A 209 8.60 41.87 10.11
CA LYS A 209 7.48 41.09 9.59
C LYS A 209 7.05 41.57 8.20
N ILE A 210 6.89 42.88 8.02
CA ILE A 210 6.52 43.46 6.71
C ILE A 210 7.57 43.12 5.65
N LYS A 211 8.87 43.20 5.99
CA LYS A 211 9.96 42.85 5.09
C LYS A 211 9.94 41.38 4.67
N LEU A 212 9.68 40.46 5.62
CA LEU A 212 9.60 39.03 5.35
C LEU A 212 8.40 38.70 4.44
N ILE A 213 7.25 39.30 4.72
CA ILE A 213 6.04 39.15 3.89
C ILE A 213 6.31 39.66 2.47
N GLN A 214 6.93 40.84 2.31
CA GLN A 214 7.32 41.36 1.00
C GLN A 214 8.30 40.44 0.27
N GLN A 215 9.26 39.86 1.00
CA GLN A 215 10.24 38.95 0.42
C GLN A 215 9.57 37.67 -0.11
N THR A 216 8.73 37.02 0.68
CA THR A 216 7.98 35.82 0.24
C THR A 216 7.05 36.13 -0.93
N ILE A 217 6.38 37.29 -0.91
CA ILE A 217 5.53 37.70 -2.03
C ILE A 217 6.34 37.87 -3.31
N ASN A 218 7.52 38.47 -3.24
CA ASN A 218 8.37 38.68 -4.41
C ASN A 218 9.01 37.39 -4.93
N GLU A 219 9.46 36.51 -4.03
CA GLU A 219 10.24 35.32 -4.38
C GLU A 219 9.37 34.11 -4.72
N GLN A 220 8.24 33.92 -4.03
CA GLN A 220 7.43 32.69 -4.16
C GLN A 220 6.08 32.94 -4.84
N ILE A 221 5.42 34.06 -4.54
CA ILE A 221 4.01 34.26 -4.94
C ILE A 221 3.92 35.01 -6.27
N ARG A 222 4.71 36.08 -6.49
CA ARG A 222 4.70 36.87 -7.72
C ARG A 222 5.07 36.10 -8.98
N PRO A 223 6.07 35.21 -8.98
CA PRO A 223 6.38 34.43 -10.18
C PRO A 223 5.19 33.56 -10.62
N ALA A 224 4.52 32.92 -9.67
CA ALA A 224 3.33 32.12 -9.92
C ALA A 224 2.16 32.99 -10.41
N LEU A 225 1.88 34.12 -9.76
CA LEU A 225 0.78 35.01 -10.16
C LEU A 225 1.03 35.63 -11.55
N ARG A 226 2.27 36.03 -11.86
CA ARG A 226 2.62 36.57 -13.19
C ARG A 226 2.46 35.54 -14.30
N ALA A 227 2.72 34.27 -14.04
CA ALA A 227 2.46 33.19 -14.99
C ALA A 227 0.96 33.07 -15.35
N HIS A 228 0.07 33.49 -14.44
CA HIS A 228 -1.38 33.55 -14.63
C HIS A 228 -1.91 34.96 -14.97
N GLY A 229 -1.03 35.93 -15.29
CA GLY A 229 -1.41 37.31 -15.64
C GLY A 229 -1.86 38.18 -14.46
N GLY A 230 -1.70 37.72 -13.22
CA GLY A 230 -2.04 38.44 -11.99
C GLY A 230 -0.83 39.10 -11.33
N ASN A 231 -1.09 40.08 -10.47
CA ASN A 231 -0.08 40.68 -9.58
C ASN A 231 -0.68 40.96 -8.20
N ILE A 232 0.17 41.08 -7.19
CA ILE A 232 -0.20 41.40 -5.82
C ILE A 232 0.73 42.47 -5.25
N GLU A 233 0.16 43.41 -4.50
CA GLU A 233 0.85 44.46 -3.76
C GLU A 233 0.34 44.50 -2.32
N LEU A 234 1.25 44.72 -1.36
CA LEU A 234 0.87 45.03 0.02
C LEU A 234 0.55 46.52 0.12
N ILE A 235 -0.65 46.86 0.58
CA ILE A 235 -1.10 48.23 0.91
C ILE A 235 -1.01 48.43 2.42
#